data_AF-A0A3N4M2P0-F1
#
_entry.id   AF-A0A3N4M2P0-F1
#
_cell.length_a   1.000
_cell.length_b   1.000
_cell.length_c   1.000
_cell.angle_alpha   90.00
_cell.angle_beta   90.00
_cell.angle_gamma   90.00
#
_symmetry.space_group_name_H-M   'P 1'
#
loop_
_entity.id
_entity.type
_entity.pdbx_description
1 polymer ?
#
loop_
_entity_poly.entity_id
_entity_poly.type
_entity_poly.pdbx_seq_one_letter_code
_entity_poly.pdbx_strand_id
1 'polypeptide(L)'
;RSIKLDLDEKGQIGKTGVEKDEIAEEGSWFTDSNPELSQLEWHKLTSSELYSRLDTNPSTGLTTLQVQTRLAQYGRNVPSAPPSTLLKRLFIYCFGGFGALLLVGGTLCILSRRPLGELQPSAANLALGVVLYWYS
;
A
#
# COMPACT_ATOMS: atom_id res chain seq x y z
N ARG A 1 16.67 -31.49 26.94
CA ARG A 1 16.02 -32.82 26.90
C ARG A 1 16.46 -33.45 25.58
N SER A 2 17.44 -34.36 25.63
CA SER A 2 18.18 -34.85 24.46
C SER A 2 17.30 -35.70 23.56
N ILE A 3 17.10 -35.26 22.32
CA ILE A 3 16.59 -36.14 21.27
C ILE A 3 17.82 -36.71 20.57
N LYS A 4 18.14 -37.96 20.91
CA LYS A 4 19.06 -38.81 20.16
C LYS A 4 18.46 -38.99 18.77
N LEU A 5 19.22 -38.64 17.74
CA LEU A 5 18.93 -39.06 16.37
C LEU A 5 19.41 -40.52 16.28
N ASP A 6 18.50 -41.47 16.50
CA ASP A 6 18.75 -42.85 16.08
C ASP A 6 18.82 -42.84 14.55
N LEU A 7 20.04 -42.92 14.02
CA LEU A 7 20.27 -43.15 12.60
C LEU A 7 20.01 -44.63 12.32
N ASP A 8 18.88 -44.91 11.67
CA ASP A 8 18.68 -46.15 10.95
C ASP A 8 19.79 -46.29 9.89
N GLU A 9 20.44 -47.46 9.84
CA GLU A 9 21.51 -47.86 8.91
C GLU A 9 21.10 -47.73 7.43
N LYS A 10 19.81 -47.49 7.15
CA LYS A 10 19.27 -47.22 5.80
C LYS A 10 18.97 -45.76 5.51
N GLY A 11 19.42 -44.81 6.34
CA GLY A 11 19.50 -43.40 5.99
C GLY A 11 18.15 -42.75 5.63
N GLN A 12 17.05 -43.25 6.20
CA GLN A 12 15.73 -42.63 6.04
C GLN A 12 15.15 -42.25 7.40
N ILE A 13 15.01 -40.94 7.63
CA ILE A 13 14.26 -40.41 8.76
C ILE A 13 12.78 -40.49 8.38
N GLY A 14 12.05 -41.40 9.02
CA GLY A 14 10.60 -41.53 8.89
C GLY A 14 9.90 -40.22 9.25
N LYS A 15 9.09 -39.70 8.33
CA LYS A 15 8.29 -38.49 8.53
C LYS A 15 7.14 -38.81 9.50
N THR A 16 7.32 -38.49 10.78
CA THR A 16 6.20 -38.30 11.71
C THR A 16 5.46 -37.02 11.31
N GLY A 17 4.19 -37.16 10.94
CA GLY A 17 3.34 -36.07 10.48
C GLY A 17 3.10 -35.05 11.59
N VAL A 18 3.51 -33.81 11.34
CA VAL A 18 3.13 -32.64 12.14
C VAL A 18 1.99 -31.94 11.39
N GLU A 19 0.87 -31.83 12.08
CA GLU A 19 -0.40 -31.19 11.69
C GLU A 19 -0.17 -29.72 11.33
N LYS A 20 -0.77 -29.29 10.22
CA LYS A 20 -0.34 -28.12 9.42
C LYS A 20 -1.23 -26.89 9.61
N ASP A 21 -2.04 -26.86 10.67
CA ASP A 21 -3.27 -26.08 10.64
C ASP A 21 -3.23 -24.82 11.54
N GLU A 22 -2.16 -24.59 12.32
CA GLU A 22 -2.12 -23.49 13.29
C GLU A 22 -1.01 -22.43 13.09
N ILE A 23 -0.23 -22.45 12.01
CA ILE A 23 0.80 -21.41 11.77
C ILE A 23 0.76 -20.93 10.32
N ALA A 24 0.00 -19.86 10.05
CA ALA A 24 0.40 -18.73 9.18
C ALA A 24 -0.78 -17.80 8.82
N GLU A 25 -1.44 -17.22 9.84
CA GLU A 25 -2.38 -16.08 9.69
C GLU A 25 -1.76 -14.73 10.13
N GLU A 26 -0.43 -14.64 10.30
CA GLU A 26 0.26 -13.37 10.59
C GLU A 26 1.37 -13.08 9.57
N GLY A 27 1.10 -12.14 8.66
CA GLY A 27 2.06 -11.66 7.66
C GLY A 27 1.46 -11.08 6.38
N SER A 28 0.12 -10.94 6.30
CA SER A 28 -0.62 -10.54 5.08
C SER A 28 -0.54 -9.04 4.73
N TRP A 29 0.63 -8.41 4.88
CA TRP A 29 0.86 -7.06 4.34
C TRP A 29 2.03 -7.01 3.34
N PHE A 30 2.88 -8.03 3.29
CA PHE A 30 3.94 -8.15 2.28
C PHE A 30 3.50 -9.11 1.16
N THR A 31 2.50 -8.72 0.37
CA THR A 31 2.18 -9.43 -0.87
C THR A 31 2.23 -8.45 -2.04
N ASP A 32 3.39 -7.83 -2.23
CA ASP A 32 3.75 -7.24 -3.52
C ASP A 32 4.28 -8.35 -4.43
N SER A 33 3.42 -9.31 -4.73
CA SER A 33 3.70 -10.37 -5.69
C SER A 33 2.84 -10.11 -6.90
N ASN A 34 3.27 -9.15 -7.73
CA ASN A 34 2.84 -9.14 -9.12
C ASN A 34 3.25 -10.51 -9.71
N PRO A 35 2.30 -11.43 -9.97
CA PRO A 35 2.63 -12.81 -10.32
C PRO A 35 3.47 -12.88 -11.60
N GLU A 36 3.31 -11.91 -12.50
CA GLU A 36 4.07 -11.74 -13.72
C GLU A 36 5.57 -11.50 -13.47
N LEU A 37 5.94 -10.76 -12.40
CA LEU A 37 7.34 -10.53 -12.05
C LEU A 37 7.95 -11.74 -11.34
N SER A 38 7.16 -12.47 -10.55
CA SER A 38 7.63 -13.66 -9.83
C SER A 38 7.97 -14.84 -10.74
N GLN A 39 7.38 -14.89 -11.94
CA GLN A 39 7.64 -15.92 -12.94
C GLN A 39 8.85 -15.61 -13.83
N LEU A 40 9.49 -14.45 -13.64
CA LEU A 40 10.49 -13.90 -14.54
C LEU A 40 11.91 -14.37 -14.18
N GLU A 41 12.33 -15.48 -14.78
CA GLU A 41 13.58 -16.20 -14.46
C GLU A 41 14.81 -15.74 -15.27
N TRP A 42 14.98 -14.44 -15.52
CA TRP A 42 16.12 -13.92 -16.32
C TRP A 42 17.50 -14.30 -15.76
N HIS A 43 17.59 -14.52 -14.45
CA HIS A 43 18.84 -14.82 -13.75
C HIS A 43 19.27 -16.29 -13.85
N LYS A 44 18.37 -17.19 -14.27
CA LYS A 44 18.67 -18.63 -14.47
C LYS A 44 19.13 -18.95 -15.89
N LEU A 45 18.97 -18.00 -16.82
CA LEU A 45 19.34 -18.17 -18.21
C LEU A 45 20.85 -18.10 -18.41
N THR A 46 21.34 -18.86 -19.39
CA THR A 46 22.74 -18.76 -19.85
C THR A 46 22.91 -17.48 -20.69
N SER A 47 24.11 -16.88 -20.67
CA SER A 47 24.40 -15.62 -21.37
C SER A 47 24.09 -15.67 -22.88
N SER A 48 24.38 -16.78 -23.56
CA SER A 48 24.06 -16.97 -24.99
C SER A 48 22.55 -16.90 -25.27
N GLU A 49 21.74 -17.50 -24.38
CA GLU A 49 20.28 -17.47 -24.47
C GLU A 49 19.72 -16.09 -24.14
N LEU A 50 20.32 -15.40 -23.17
CA LEU A 50 20.00 -14.01 -22.81
C LEU A 50 20.19 -13.08 -24.02
N TYR A 51 21.34 -13.17 -24.71
CA TYR A 51 21.64 -12.34 -25.87
C TYR A 51 20.67 -12.57 -27.03
N SER A 52 20.26 -13.82 -27.24
CA SER A 52 19.24 -14.18 -28.22
C SER A 52 17.86 -13.62 -27.86
N ARG A 53 17.42 -13.77 -26.60
CA ARG A 53 16.12 -13.24 -26.15
C ARG A 53 16.05 -11.71 -26.11
N LEU A 54 17.15 -11.03 -25.78
CA LEU A 54 17.22 -9.55 -25.73
C LEU A 54 17.62 -8.92 -27.07
N ASP A 55 17.95 -9.74 -28.09
CA ASP A 55 18.49 -9.31 -29.38
C ASP A 55 19.64 -8.29 -29.18
N THR A 56 20.63 -8.70 -28.38
CA THR A 56 21.76 -7.86 -27.94
C THR A 56 23.08 -8.51 -28.29
N ASN A 57 24.04 -7.72 -28.76
CA ASN A 57 25.38 -8.22 -29.01
C ASN A 57 26.26 -8.08 -27.74
N PRO A 58 27.03 -9.11 -27.35
CA PRO A 58 27.89 -9.05 -26.16
C PRO A 58 29.06 -8.05 -26.25
N SER A 59 29.57 -7.74 -27.45
CA SER A 59 30.75 -6.89 -27.64
C SER A 59 30.38 -5.46 -28.03
N THR A 60 29.35 -5.27 -28.86
CA THR A 60 28.94 -3.95 -29.37
C THR A 60 27.65 -3.42 -28.76
N GLY A 61 26.91 -4.25 -28.01
CA GLY A 61 25.67 -3.86 -27.36
C GLY A 61 24.52 -3.66 -28.35
N LEU A 62 23.67 -2.67 -28.07
CA LEU A 62 22.50 -2.33 -28.87
C LEU A 62 22.80 -1.18 -29.83
N THR A 63 22.29 -1.25 -31.05
CA THR A 63 22.47 -0.16 -32.02
C THR A 63 21.64 1.07 -31.66
N THR A 64 22.09 2.26 -32.05
CA THR A 64 21.39 3.53 -31.76
C THR A 64 19.96 3.57 -32.34
N LEU A 65 19.73 2.91 -33.47
CA LEU A 65 18.40 2.75 -34.08
C LEU A 65 17.51 1.86 -33.20
N GLN A 66 17.99 0.69 -32.79
CA GLN A 66 17.25 -0.21 -31.89
C GLN A 66 16.92 0.47 -30.56
N VAL A 67 17.83 1.27 -30.00
CA VAL A 67 17.58 2.04 -28.78
C VAL A 67 16.43 3.03 -28.98
N GLN A 68 16.41 3.78 -30.09
CA GLN A 68 15.32 4.73 -30.37
C GLN A 68 13.97 4.04 -30.53
N THR A 69 13.91 2.92 -31.25
CA THR A 69 12.68 2.13 -31.41
C THR A 69 12.17 1.60 -30.06
N ARG A 70 13.07 1.06 -29.22
CA ARG A 70 12.71 0.57 -27.87
C ARG A 70 12.27 1.71 -26.95
N LEU A 71 12.91 2.87 -27.03
CA LEU A 71 12.50 4.05 -26.25
C LEU A 71 11.09 4.52 -26.66
N ALA A 72 10.77 4.49 -27.96
CA ALA A 72 9.43 4.81 -28.44
C ALA A 72 8.38 3.77 -28.01
N GLN A 73 8.74 2.49 -27.92
CA GLN A 73 7.83 1.40 -27.55
C GLN A 73 7.59 1.29 -26.04
N TYR A 74 8.66 1.35 -25.23
CA TYR A 74 8.59 1.12 -23.78
C TYR A 74 8.55 2.42 -22.96
N GLY A 75 8.83 3.57 -23.59
CA GLY A 75 8.92 4.85 -22.91
C GLY A 75 10.24 5.06 -22.18
N ARG A 76 10.35 6.18 -21.46
CA ARG A 76 11.54 6.51 -20.67
C ARG A 76 11.62 5.57 -19.45
N ASN A 77 12.79 4.99 -19.21
CA ASN A 77 13.07 4.21 -17.99
C ASN A 77 13.21 5.14 -16.76
N VAL A 78 12.11 5.79 -16.40
CA VAL A 78 12.02 6.69 -15.24
C VAL A 78 10.79 6.23 -14.45
N PRO A 79 10.93 5.96 -13.15
CA PRO A 79 9.79 5.68 -12.29
C PRO A 79 8.78 6.82 -12.43
N SER A 80 7.54 6.49 -12.77
CA SER A 80 6.49 7.50 -12.89
C SER A 80 6.36 8.23 -11.55
N ALA A 81 6.42 9.57 -11.60
CA ALA A 81 6.29 10.36 -10.38
C ALA A 81 4.91 10.12 -9.75
N PRO A 82 4.83 9.92 -8.42
CA PRO A 82 3.56 9.68 -7.77
C PRO A 82 2.63 10.89 -7.96
N PRO A 83 1.31 10.67 -8.15
CA PRO A 83 0.37 11.75 -8.36
C PRO A 83 0.34 12.67 -7.13
N SER A 84 0.52 13.97 -7.35
CA SER A 84 0.50 14.99 -6.30
C SER A 84 -0.94 15.21 -5.82
N THR A 85 -1.39 14.39 -4.87
CA THR A 85 -2.76 14.42 -4.33
C THR A 85 -2.89 15.24 -3.05
N LEU A 86 -1.97 16.18 -2.78
CA LEU A 86 -1.89 16.90 -1.50
C LEU A 86 -3.20 17.60 -1.11
N LEU A 87 -3.83 18.33 -2.04
CA LEU A 87 -5.13 18.98 -1.79
C LEU A 87 -6.24 17.96 -1.53
N LYS A 88 -6.31 16.90 -2.34
CA LYS A 88 -7.31 15.83 -2.15
C LYS A 88 -7.13 15.13 -0.80
N ARG A 89 -5.89 14.91 -0.36
CA ARG A 89 -5.56 14.35 0.95
C ARG A 89 -5.97 15.29 2.07
N LEU A 90 -5.78 16.60 1.92
CA LEU A 90 -6.24 17.59 2.89
C LEU A 90 -7.78 17.60 2.99
N PHE A 91 -8.50 17.59 1.88
CA PHE A 91 -9.96 17.52 1.88
C PHE A 91 -10.47 16.22 2.52
N ILE A 92 -9.88 15.07 2.19
CA ILE A 92 -10.25 13.80 2.80
C ILE A 92 -9.93 13.80 4.30
N TYR A 93 -8.84 14.42 4.74
CA TYR A 93 -8.51 14.56 6.16
C TYR A 93 -9.48 15.53 6.90
N CYS A 94 -9.87 16.63 6.25
CA CYS A 94 -10.84 17.57 6.81
C CYS A 94 -12.27 17.01 6.88
N PHE A 95 -12.66 16.11 5.98
CA PHE A 95 -14.03 15.57 5.92
C PHE A 95 -14.16 14.10 6.35
N GLY A 96 -13.06 13.37 6.51
CA GLY A 96 -13.04 11.94 6.84
C GLY A 96 -12.59 11.69 8.27
N GLY A 97 -13.51 11.82 9.24
CA GLY A 97 -13.27 11.54 10.66
C GLY A 97 -13.62 12.73 11.54
N PHE A 98 -12.65 13.22 12.33
CA PHE A 98 -12.85 14.31 13.30
C PHE A 98 -13.06 15.69 12.68
N GLY A 99 -12.52 15.94 11.48
CA GLY A 99 -12.62 17.24 10.83
C GLY A 99 -14.06 17.65 10.47
N ALA A 100 -14.95 16.69 10.16
CA ALA A 100 -16.35 16.99 9.90
C ALA A 100 -17.08 17.52 11.14
N LEU A 101 -16.76 16.98 12.32
CA LEU A 101 -17.30 17.47 13.61
C LEU A 101 -16.82 18.90 13.88
N LEU A 102 -15.54 19.20 13.63
CA LEU A 102 -15.00 20.56 13.76
C LEU A 102 -15.62 21.54 12.75
N LEU A 103 -15.89 21.09 11.53
CA LEU A 103 -16.56 21.90 10.51
C LEU A 103 -17.97 22.28 10.95
N VAL A 104 -18.74 21.31 11.46
CA VAL A 104 -20.11 21.55 11.96
C VAL A 104 -20.08 22.43 13.21
N GLY A 105 -19.25 22.08 14.21
CA GLY A 105 -19.12 22.86 15.45
C GLY A 105 -18.63 24.29 15.22
N GLY A 106 -17.66 24.48 14.33
CA GLY A 106 -17.16 25.79 13.92
C GLY A 106 -18.21 26.62 13.17
N THR A 107 -18.97 26.00 12.27
CA THR A 107 -20.07 26.67 11.55
C THR A 107 -21.17 27.12 12.53
N LEU A 108 -21.58 26.25 13.47
CA LEU A 108 -22.54 26.60 14.53
C LEU A 108 -22.03 27.75 15.41
N CYS A 109 -20.73 27.75 15.76
CA CYS A 109 -20.11 28.83 16.54
C CYS A 109 -20.11 30.18 15.79
N ILE A 110 -19.84 30.17 14.48
CA ILE A 110 -19.87 31.39 13.64
C ILE A 110 -21.31 31.91 13.50
N LEU A 111 -22.29 31.02 13.28
CA LEU A 111 -23.71 31.39 13.24
C LEU A 111 -24.18 31.97 14.58
N SER A 112 -23.73 31.42 15.70
CA SER A 112 -24.01 31.94 17.04
C SER A 112 -23.34 33.30 17.31
N ARG A 113 -22.28 33.65 16.58
CA ARG A 113 -21.47 34.86 16.83
C ARG A 113 -21.77 36.03 15.90
N ARG A 114 -22.38 35.83 14.71
CA ARG A 114 -22.73 36.95 13.81
C ARG A 114 -24.05 37.61 14.25
N PRO A 115 -24.00 38.78 14.92
CA PRO A 115 -25.13 39.32 15.67
C PRO A 115 -25.87 40.38 14.84
N LEU A 116 -27.18 40.27 14.75
CA LEU A 116 -28.05 41.40 14.42
C LEU A 116 -29.06 41.54 15.57
N GLY A 117 -28.64 42.24 16.63
CA GLY A 117 -29.51 42.67 17.73
C GLY A 117 -29.69 41.65 18.84
N GLU A 118 -29.05 41.94 19.98
CA GLU A 118 -29.41 41.53 21.34
C GLU A 118 -30.14 40.21 21.57
N LEU A 119 -29.43 39.23 22.10
CA LEU A 119 -29.79 38.50 23.32
C LEU A 119 -28.66 37.52 23.60
N GLN A 120 -28.15 37.54 24.84
CA GLN A 120 -26.97 36.78 25.27
C GLN A 120 -27.08 35.29 24.87
N PRO A 121 -26.29 34.80 23.90
CA PRO A 121 -26.34 33.40 23.53
C PRO A 121 -25.34 32.67 24.44
N SER A 122 -25.82 32.05 25.51
CA SER A 122 -25.03 31.03 26.20
C SER A 122 -24.79 29.90 25.21
N ALA A 123 -23.64 29.90 24.53
CA ALA A 123 -23.22 28.81 23.64
C ALA A 123 -23.30 27.44 24.35
N ALA A 124 -23.17 27.45 25.69
CA ALA A 124 -23.34 26.29 26.54
C ALA A 124 -24.79 25.74 26.51
N ASN A 125 -25.83 26.57 26.51
CA ASN A 125 -27.23 26.12 26.52
C ASN A 125 -27.65 25.50 25.17
N LEU A 126 -27.13 26.02 24.05
CA LEU A 126 -27.40 25.45 22.71
C LEU A 126 -26.65 24.13 22.50
N ALA A 127 -25.39 24.05 22.95
CA ALA A 127 -24.66 22.78 22.96
C ALA A 127 -25.37 21.73 23.83
N LEU A 128 -25.86 22.12 25.00
CA LEU A 128 -26.72 21.28 25.86
C LEU A 128 -27.97 20.81 25.12
N GLY A 129 -28.65 21.69 24.37
CA GLY A 129 -29.83 21.35 23.59
C GLY A 129 -29.57 20.32 22.48
N VAL A 130 -28.48 20.48 21.72
CA VAL A 130 -28.09 19.50 20.68
C VAL A 130 -27.71 18.16 21.29
N VAL A 131 -26.98 18.16 22.41
CA VAL A 131 -26.62 16.94 23.15
C VAL A 131 -27.87 16.23 23.66
N LEU A 132 -28.81 16.95 24.27
CA LEU A 132 -30.04 16.36 24.81
C LEU A 132 -30.94 15.78 23.70
N TYR A 133 -31.02 16.46 22.54
CA TYR A 133 -31.76 15.95 21.37
C TYR A 133 -31.16 14.68 20.79
N TRP A 134 -29.85 14.49 20.90
CA TRP A 134 -29.17 13.27 20.42
C TRP A 134 -29.30 12.09 21.40
N TYR A 135 -29.58 12.36 22.67
CA TYR A 135 -29.78 11.36 23.72
C TYR A 135 -31.25 10.96 23.95
N SER A 136 -32.21 11.66 23.31
CA SER A 136 -33.64 11.35 23.37
C SER A 136 -34.10 10.58 22.14
#